data_AF-A0A1I7W8A6-F1
#
_entry.id   AF-A0A1I7W8A6-F1
#
_cell.length_a   1.000
_cell.length_b   1.000
_cell.length_c   1.000
_cell.angle_alpha   90.00
_cell.angle_beta   90.00
_cell.angle_gamma   90.00
#
_symmetry.space_group_name_H-M   'P 1'
#
loop_
_entity.id
_entity.type
_entity.pdbx_description
1 polymer ?
#
loop_
_entity_poly.entity_id
_entity_poly.type
_entity_poly.pdbx_seq_one_letter_code
_entity_poly.pdbx_strand_id
1 'polypeptide(L)'
;MHIYIHMYLNYSSPFRSPQYFWRCNRESFLHSLRIDELELDPSPSDARLPDLLLERNATLTTQLDAIPNLLENLQKVDDMAREADARLTELNSRLLAVDLPELVCFCVNINFILLLQIQHILQTSDDGYKAVSKEIERLTDHHHQARSNNVELHKAIADHATNLHLLSLPLAELSGKLITNTTNPGNSHLFIVLSRSTKEGMALRHVLDKTREMQTQRSVLVQRLCEEMNADNVTKKLLAERSSDHKITYIAELKKHEELIKYIDANLTAQAKILSVLTEANADFSEYRKQIKAAANSRSEQIMALVTAFDVYNDVCNKAVEGKRFYTKLLDRVDKMSQAVGGIETACNN
;
A
#
# COMPACT_ATOMS: atom_id res chain seq x y z
N MET A 1 46.15 34.04 13.35
CA MET A 1 45.31 33.43 12.31
C MET A 1 43.84 33.92 12.38
N HIS A 2 43.18 33.87 13.55
CA HIS A 2 41.80 34.36 13.73
C HIS A 2 41.58 35.87 13.53
N ILE A 3 42.62 36.69 13.71
CA ILE A 3 42.56 38.16 13.62
C ILE A 3 42.63 38.65 12.15
N TYR A 4 43.26 37.88 11.25
CA TYR A 4 43.46 38.26 9.84
C TYR A 4 42.20 38.13 8.99
N ILE A 5 41.38 37.10 9.26
CA ILE A 5 40.04 36.96 8.65
C ILE A 5 39.12 38.09 9.13
N HIS A 6 39.25 38.52 10.39
CA HIS A 6 38.45 39.59 10.98
C HIS A 6 38.80 41.00 10.48
N MET A 7 40.06 41.26 10.09
CA MET A 7 40.43 42.56 9.49
C MET A 7 40.00 42.69 8.04
N TYR A 8 40.07 41.63 7.24
CA TYR A 8 39.62 41.67 5.83
C TYR A 8 38.10 41.80 5.71
N LEU A 9 37.34 41.28 6.68
CA LEU A 9 35.89 41.46 6.74
C LEU A 9 35.47 42.83 7.31
N ASN A 10 36.31 43.54 8.07
CA ASN A 10 35.90 44.81 8.72
C ASN A 10 36.34 46.09 7.99
N TYR A 11 37.38 46.07 7.16
CA TYR A 11 37.93 47.29 6.55
C TYR A 11 37.40 47.64 5.15
N SER A 12 36.53 46.81 4.56
CA SER A 12 35.95 47.01 3.22
C SER A 12 34.40 47.07 3.24
N SER A 13 33.84 47.87 4.16
CA SER A 13 32.39 48.17 4.28
C SER A 13 31.75 48.52 2.91
N PRO A 14 30.52 48.02 2.56
CA PRO A 14 29.34 47.94 3.42
C PRO A 14 28.70 46.54 3.48
N PHE A 15 28.74 45.96 4.67
CA PHE A 15 27.94 44.81 5.09
C PHE A 15 26.46 45.19 5.23
N ARG A 16 25.77 45.40 4.10
CA ARG A 16 24.30 45.34 3.97
C ARG A 16 23.90 45.04 2.52
N SER A 17 24.53 44.07 1.89
CA SER A 17 24.06 43.58 0.59
C SER A 17 23.27 42.27 0.76
N PRO A 18 22.20 42.05 -0.02
CA PRO A 18 21.43 40.80 -0.05
C PRO A 18 22.29 39.54 -0.29
N GLN A 19 23.55 39.70 -0.69
CA GLN A 19 24.49 38.64 -1.06
C GLN A 19 24.93 37.77 0.12
N TYR A 20 24.95 38.30 1.36
CA TYR A 20 25.27 37.50 2.56
C TYR A 20 24.09 36.63 3.03
N PHE A 21 22.85 37.00 2.71
CA PHE A 21 21.66 36.18 2.99
C PHE A 21 21.74 34.83 2.25
N TRP A 22 22.25 34.84 1.02
CA TRP A 22 22.35 33.66 0.17
C TRP A 22 23.49 32.69 0.52
N ARG A 23 24.41 33.07 1.42
CA ARG A 23 25.53 32.23 1.85
C ARG A 23 25.11 31.19 2.91
N CYS A 24 24.15 31.53 3.78
CA CYS A 24 23.59 30.62 4.79
C CYS A 24 22.22 30.02 4.44
N ASN A 25 21.41 30.66 3.59
CA ASN A 25 20.04 30.18 3.29
C ASN A 25 19.92 29.29 2.04
N ARG A 26 21.01 28.89 1.38
CA ARG A 26 20.92 28.18 0.08
C ARG A 26 20.39 26.74 0.22
N GLU A 27 20.87 25.97 1.19
CA GLU A 27 20.33 24.61 1.43
C GLU A 27 18.88 24.70 1.91
N SER A 28 18.58 25.64 2.80
CA SER A 28 17.21 25.96 3.17
C SER A 28 16.34 26.34 1.96
N PHE A 29 16.90 27.02 0.96
CA PHE A 29 16.18 27.41 -0.26
C PHE A 29 15.90 26.22 -1.18
N LEU A 30 16.90 25.37 -1.45
CA LEU A 30 16.70 24.14 -2.24
C LEU A 30 15.72 23.18 -1.55
N HIS A 31 15.81 23.09 -0.22
CA HIS A 31 14.87 22.33 0.59
C HIS A 31 13.45 22.94 0.54
N SER A 32 13.33 24.27 0.59
CA SER A 32 12.02 24.95 0.47
C SER A 32 11.35 24.75 -0.89
N LEU A 33 12.14 24.59 -1.95
CA LEU A 33 11.67 24.27 -3.30
C LEU A 33 11.31 22.78 -3.47
N ARG A 34 11.53 21.97 -2.42
CA ARG A 34 11.29 20.51 -2.41
C ARG A 34 11.92 19.86 -3.64
N ILE A 35 13.15 20.26 -3.94
CA ILE A 35 13.94 19.65 -5.02
C ILE A 35 14.31 18.22 -4.64
N ASP A 36 14.46 17.94 -3.36
CA ASP A 36 14.76 16.60 -2.84
C ASP A 36 13.60 15.62 -3.06
N GLU A 37 12.35 16.11 -3.17
CA GLU A 37 11.16 15.32 -3.53
C GLU A 37 11.01 15.12 -5.04
N LEU A 38 11.76 15.88 -5.86
CA LEU A 38 11.82 15.68 -7.30
C LEU A 38 12.83 14.56 -7.55
N GLU A 39 12.34 13.33 -7.57
CA GLU A 39 13.12 12.12 -7.79
C GLU A 39 13.60 11.99 -9.24
N LEU A 40 14.18 13.04 -9.84
CA LEU A 40 14.39 13.25 -11.29
C LEU A 40 15.11 12.11 -12.02
N ASP A 41 15.81 11.26 -11.27
CA ASP A 41 16.32 9.96 -11.70
C ASP A 41 15.73 8.89 -10.78
N PRO A 42 14.57 8.31 -11.12
CA PRO A 42 14.08 7.19 -10.37
C PRO A 42 15.08 6.06 -10.58
N SER A 43 15.35 5.36 -9.49
CA SER A 43 16.22 4.20 -9.55
C SER A 43 15.58 3.16 -10.49
N PRO A 44 16.36 2.33 -11.19
CA PRO A 44 15.79 1.22 -11.99
C PRO A 44 14.91 0.28 -11.16
N SER A 45 15.04 0.29 -9.82
CA SER A 45 14.14 -0.36 -8.86
C SER A 45 12.71 0.18 -8.87
N ASP A 46 12.49 1.49 -9.10
CA ASP A 46 11.16 2.11 -9.07
C ASP A 46 10.33 1.74 -10.31
N ALA A 47 11.00 1.38 -11.40
CA ALA A 47 10.38 0.82 -12.60
C ALA A 47 9.96 -0.66 -12.42
N ARG A 48 10.54 -1.36 -11.44
CA ARG A 48 10.23 -2.76 -11.16
C ARG A 48 8.89 -2.85 -10.42
N LEU A 49 8.12 -3.88 -10.74
CA LEU A 49 6.92 -4.22 -9.95
C LEU A 49 7.36 -4.69 -8.56
N PRO A 50 6.62 -4.36 -7.48
CA PRO A 50 6.97 -4.82 -6.14
C PRO A 50 7.06 -6.35 -6.07
N ASP A 51 8.04 -6.86 -5.33
CA ASP A 51 8.30 -8.31 -5.23
C ASP A 51 7.07 -9.07 -4.72
N LEU A 52 6.31 -8.47 -3.80
CA LEU A 52 5.05 -9.03 -3.33
C LEU A 52 4.06 -9.25 -4.48
N LEU A 53 3.89 -8.30 -5.40
CA LEU A 53 3.00 -8.49 -6.55
C LEU A 53 3.51 -9.59 -7.49
N LEU A 54 4.82 -9.64 -7.70
CA LEU A 54 5.47 -10.64 -8.55
C LEU A 54 5.25 -12.06 -8.04
N GLU A 55 5.41 -12.28 -6.73
CA GLU A 55 5.15 -13.58 -6.08
C GLU A 55 3.71 -14.06 -6.30
N ARG A 56 2.75 -13.14 -6.22
CA ARG A 56 1.31 -13.42 -6.29
C ARG A 56 0.88 -13.72 -7.73
N ASN A 57 1.38 -12.94 -8.69
CA ASN A 57 1.23 -13.22 -10.11
C ASN A 57 1.89 -14.57 -10.48
N ALA A 58 3.10 -14.85 -9.99
CA ALA A 58 3.78 -16.12 -10.23
C ALA A 58 2.97 -17.32 -9.72
N THR A 59 2.32 -17.17 -8.56
CA THR A 59 1.46 -18.22 -7.99
C THR A 59 0.27 -18.52 -8.90
N LEU A 60 -0.50 -17.50 -9.32
CA LEU A 60 -1.69 -17.69 -10.16
C LEU A 60 -1.37 -18.06 -11.61
N THR A 61 -0.21 -17.68 -12.13
CA THR A 61 0.23 -18.07 -13.49
C THR A 61 0.77 -19.49 -13.54
N THR A 62 1.38 -19.98 -12.44
CA THR A 62 1.84 -21.38 -12.34
C THR A 62 0.66 -22.34 -12.15
N GLN A 63 -0.41 -21.89 -11.47
CA GLN A 63 -1.61 -22.68 -11.20
C GLN A 63 -2.80 -22.13 -12.00
N LEU A 64 -2.87 -22.45 -13.30
CA LEU A 64 -3.94 -21.97 -14.17
C LEU A 64 -5.35 -22.39 -13.70
N ASP A 65 -5.43 -23.53 -13.01
CA ASP A 65 -6.69 -24.04 -12.45
C ASP A 65 -6.99 -23.50 -11.03
N ALA A 66 -6.17 -22.60 -10.47
CA ALA A 66 -6.33 -22.09 -9.11
C ALA A 66 -7.70 -21.46 -8.84
N ILE A 67 -8.19 -20.63 -9.75
CA ILE A 67 -9.50 -19.97 -9.65
C ILE A 67 -10.64 -20.96 -9.96
N PRO A 68 -10.61 -21.73 -11.06
CA PRO A 68 -11.59 -22.78 -11.32
C PRO A 68 -11.75 -23.78 -10.16
N ASN A 69 -10.64 -24.24 -9.57
CA ASN A 69 -10.66 -25.17 -8.44
C ASN A 69 -11.31 -24.54 -7.20
N LEU A 70 -11.10 -23.24 -6.96
CA LEU A 70 -11.79 -22.53 -5.88
C LEU A 70 -13.30 -22.49 -6.13
N LEU A 71 -13.73 -22.14 -7.34
CA LEU A 71 -15.15 -22.09 -7.70
C LEU A 71 -15.82 -23.47 -7.56
N GLU A 72 -15.13 -24.53 -7.99
CA GLU A 72 -15.60 -25.91 -7.79
C GLU A 72 -15.70 -26.27 -6.30
N ASN A 73 -14.73 -25.82 -5.49
CA ASN A 73 -14.76 -26.04 -4.05
C ASN A 73 -15.93 -25.33 -3.37
N LEU A 74 -16.22 -24.08 -3.75
CA LEU A 74 -17.39 -23.34 -3.27
C LEU A 74 -18.70 -24.00 -3.73
N GLN A 75 -18.78 -24.43 -4.99
CA GLN A 75 -19.93 -25.16 -5.51
C GLN A 75 -20.20 -26.45 -4.72
N LYS A 76 -19.15 -27.21 -4.39
CA LYS A 76 -19.25 -28.40 -3.51
C LYS A 76 -19.80 -28.05 -2.13
N VAL A 77 -19.37 -26.92 -1.55
CA VAL A 77 -19.92 -26.44 -0.27
C VAL A 77 -21.41 -26.09 -0.41
N ASP A 78 -21.82 -25.48 -1.52
CA ASP A 78 -23.23 -25.16 -1.79
C ASP A 78 -24.09 -26.42 -1.96
N ASP A 79 -23.57 -27.45 -2.61
CA ASP A 79 -24.25 -28.73 -2.75
C ASP A 79 -24.47 -29.38 -1.38
N MET A 80 -23.44 -29.40 -0.52
CA MET A 80 -23.55 -29.90 0.86
C MET A 80 -24.50 -29.05 1.71
N ALA A 81 -24.55 -27.74 1.48
CA ALA A 81 -25.50 -26.85 2.14
C ALA A 81 -26.94 -27.18 1.73
N ARG A 82 -27.21 -27.36 0.43
CA ARG A 82 -28.53 -27.78 -0.06
C ARG A 82 -28.95 -29.14 0.48
N GLU A 83 -28.01 -30.08 0.56
CA GLU A 83 -28.27 -31.40 1.16
C GLU A 83 -28.61 -31.29 2.65
N ALA A 84 -27.86 -30.51 3.42
CA ALA A 84 -28.14 -30.28 4.83
C ALA A 84 -29.51 -29.61 5.06
N ASP A 85 -29.87 -28.62 4.25
CA ASP A 85 -31.16 -27.93 4.29
C ASP A 85 -32.33 -28.90 4.05
N ALA A 86 -32.21 -29.76 3.03
CA ALA A 86 -33.21 -30.78 2.73
C ALA A 86 -33.36 -31.80 3.87
N ARG A 87 -32.24 -32.37 4.36
CA ARG A 87 -32.28 -33.37 5.43
C ARG A 87 -32.78 -32.79 6.76
N LEU A 88 -32.39 -31.57 7.13
CA LEU A 88 -32.89 -30.92 8.35
C LEU A 88 -34.39 -30.62 8.27
N THR A 89 -34.86 -30.16 7.10
CA THR A 89 -36.29 -29.91 6.86
C THR A 89 -37.09 -31.21 6.93
N GLU A 90 -36.58 -32.30 6.34
CA GLU A 90 -37.18 -33.63 6.43
C GLU A 90 -37.20 -34.17 7.86
N LEU A 91 -36.12 -34.00 8.62
CA LEU A 91 -36.09 -34.42 10.03
C LEU A 91 -37.09 -33.67 10.88
N ASN A 92 -37.20 -32.36 10.66
CA ASN A 92 -38.15 -31.55 11.39
C ASN A 92 -39.59 -31.93 11.04
N SER A 93 -39.90 -32.17 9.76
CA SER A 93 -41.24 -32.61 9.35
C SER A 93 -41.60 -33.99 9.89
N ARG A 94 -40.65 -34.93 9.88
CA ARG A 94 -40.80 -36.27 10.48
C ARG A 94 -41.05 -36.20 11.97
N LEU A 95 -40.26 -35.41 12.70
CA LEU A 95 -40.42 -35.23 14.14
C LEU A 95 -41.79 -34.63 14.49
N LEU A 96 -42.25 -33.63 13.72
CA LEU A 96 -43.57 -33.03 13.88
C LEU A 96 -44.74 -33.97 13.54
N ALA A 97 -44.51 -34.97 12.67
CA ALA A 97 -45.50 -35.96 12.27
C ALA A 97 -45.64 -37.13 13.26
N VAL A 98 -44.80 -37.20 14.30
CA VAL A 98 -44.93 -38.23 15.35
C VAL A 98 -46.19 -37.94 16.18
N ASP A 99 -47.20 -38.78 16.00
CA ASP A 99 -48.35 -38.88 16.89
C ASP A 99 -47.95 -39.71 18.13
N LEU A 100 -47.62 -39.05 19.24
CA LEU A 100 -47.31 -39.71 20.51
C LEU A 100 -48.55 -40.44 21.07
N PRO A 101 -48.52 -41.78 21.26
CA PRO A 101 -49.63 -42.50 21.85
C PRO A 101 -49.64 -42.42 23.37
N GLU A 102 -50.85 -42.51 23.88
CA GLU A 102 -51.23 -42.71 25.28
C GLU A 102 -51.19 -41.50 26.22
N LEU A 103 -52.08 -40.55 25.93
CA LEU A 103 -53.12 -40.15 26.90
C LEU A 103 -54.43 -39.66 26.25
N VAL A 104 -54.61 -39.84 24.93
CA VAL A 104 -55.88 -39.53 24.25
C VAL A 104 -57.00 -40.50 24.68
N CYS A 105 -56.66 -41.70 25.17
CA CYS A 105 -57.65 -42.70 25.61
C CYS A 105 -58.41 -42.31 26.89
N PHE A 106 -57.96 -41.32 27.68
CA PHE A 106 -58.72 -40.85 28.85
C PHE A 106 -59.68 -39.69 28.53
N CYS A 107 -59.67 -39.18 27.30
CA CYS A 107 -60.31 -37.93 26.91
C CYS A 107 -61.63 -38.13 26.16
N VAL A 108 -62.42 -39.16 26.48
CA VAL A 108 -63.71 -39.42 25.80
C VAL A 108 -64.78 -38.35 26.14
N ASN A 109 -64.46 -37.31 26.92
CA ASN A 109 -65.42 -36.25 27.26
C ASN A 109 -64.79 -34.86 27.46
N ILE A 110 -63.92 -34.42 26.55
CA ILE A 110 -63.35 -33.07 26.56
C ILE A 110 -63.58 -32.37 25.21
N ASN A 111 -63.95 -31.09 25.27
CA ASN A 111 -64.26 -30.25 24.11
C ASN A 111 -63.06 -30.16 23.14
N PHE A 112 -63.32 -30.17 21.83
CA PHE A 112 -62.32 -30.26 20.74
C PHE A 112 -61.17 -29.25 20.87
N ILE A 113 -61.44 -28.03 21.36
CA ILE A 113 -60.42 -26.99 21.56
C ILE A 113 -59.44 -27.35 22.68
N LEU A 114 -59.92 -27.95 23.78
CA LEU A 114 -59.07 -28.36 24.90
C LEU A 114 -58.26 -29.62 24.57
N LEU A 115 -58.79 -30.48 23.68
CA LEU A 115 -58.06 -31.64 23.14
C LEU A 115 -56.81 -31.21 22.36
N LEU A 116 -56.94 -30.20 21.49
CA LEU A 116 -55.83 -29.62 20.73
C LEU A 116 -54.78 -28.93 21.63
N GLN A 117 -55.22 -28.26 22.70
CA GLN A 117 -54.30 -27.65 23.68
C GLN A 117 -53.55 -28.69 24.52
N ILE A 118 -54.21 -29.80 24.91
CA ILE A 118 -53.59 -30.90 25.67
C ILE A 118 -52.61 -31.70 24.81
N GLN A 119 -52.90 -31.89 23.51
CA GLN A 119 -52.00 -32.56 22.57
C GLN A 119 -50.67 -31.81 22.39
N HIS A 120 -50.72 -30.48 22.32
CA HIS A 120 -49.51 -29.64 22.32
C HIS A 120 -48.73 -29.71 23.65
N ILE A 121 -49.41 -29.87 24.79
CA ILE A 121 -48.77 -29.98 26.12
C ILE A 121 -48.10 -31.37 26.31
N LEU A 122 -48.72 -32.44 25.81
CA LEU A 122 -48.19 -33.81 25.90
C LEU A 122 -47.02 -34.07 24.93
N GLN A 123 -47.05 -33.49 23.72
CA GLN A 123 -45.90 -33.43 22.78
C GLN A 123 -44.66 -32.79 23.44
N THR A 124 -44.87 -31.91 24.42
CA THR A 124 -43.83 -31.27 25.22
C THR A 124 -43.57 -31.95 26.57
N SER A 125 -43.85 -33.24 26.77
CA SER A 125 -43.57 -33.93 28.04
C SER A 125 -42.40 -34.90 28.01
N ASP A 126 -42.14 -35.58 26.88
CA ASP A 126 -41.03 -36.51 26.75
C ASP A 126 -39.68 -35.76 26.64
N ASP A 127 -38.78 -36.03 27.58
CA ASP A 127 -37.47 -35.38 27.64
C ASP A 127 -36.57 -35.78 26.46
N GLY A 128 -36.78 -36.96 25.87
CA GLY A 128 -36.09 -37.43 24.67
C GLY A 128 -36.51 -36.62 23.43
N TYR A 129 -37.82 -36.47 23.20
CA TYR A 129 -38.38 -35.65 22.13
C TYR A 129 -37.90 -34.20 22.22
N LYS A 130 -37.96 -33.58 23.41
CA LYS A 130 -37.45 -32.21 23.62
C LYS A 130 -35.97 -32.08 23.30
N ALA A 131 -35.16 -33.04 23.74
CA ALA A 131 -33.72 -33.02 23.51
C ALA A 131 -33.40 -33.12 22.01
N VAL A 132 -34.08 -34.02 21.29
CA VAL A 132 -33.91 -34.18 19.83
C VAL A 132 -34.42 -32.96 19.07
N SER A 133 -35.60 -32.45 19.42
CA SER A 133 -36.17 -31.23 18.83
C SER A 133 -35.24 -30.03 18.99
N LYS A 134 -34.75 -29.79 20.20
CA LYS A 134 -33.81 -28.70 20.50
C LYS A 134 -32.48 -28.86 19.77
N GLU A 135 -31.98 -30.09 19.64
CA GLU A 135 -30.75 -30.33 18.89
C GLU A 135 -30.94 -30.11 17.39
N ILE A 136 -32.07 -30.51 16.79
CA ILE A 136 -32.38 -30.22 15.38
C ILE A 136 -32.49 -28.71 15.13
N GLU A 137 -33.15 -27.97 16.03
CA GLU A 137 -33.22 -26.51 15.97
C GLU A 137 -31.81 -25.90 16.03
N ARG A 138 -30.97 -26.36 16.97
CA ARG A 138 -29.58 -25.90 17.09
C ARG A 138 -28.74 -26.20 15.84
N LEU A 139 -28.93 -27.37 15.20
CA LEU A 139 -28.25 -27.72 13.95
C LEU A 139 -28.75 -26.86 12.78
N THR A 140 -30.04 -26.51 12.77
CA THR A 140 -30.68 -25.62 11.78
C THR A 140 -30.16 -24.19 11.89
N ASP A 141 -30.01 -23.66 13.11
CA ASP A 141 -29.42 -22.34 13.33
C ASP A 141 -27.96 -22.27 12.83
N HIS A 142 -27.17 -23.28 13.16
CA HIS A 142 -25.79 -23.39 12.69
C HIS A 142 -25.73 -23.49 11.16
N HIS A 143 -26.66 -24.22 10.54
CA HIS A 143 -26.78 -24.32 9.09
C HIS A 143 -27.08 -22.95 8.47
N HIS A 144 -28.06 -22.20 9.00
CA HIS A 144 -28.42 -20.87 8.50
C HIS A 144 -27.25 -19.88 8.59
N GLN A 145 -26.52 -19.87 9.71
CA GLN A 145 -25.34 -19.01 9.85
C GLN A 145 -24.24 -19.38 8.85
N ALA A 146 -23.93 -20.67 8.70
CA ALA A 146 -22.93 -21.13 7.73
C ALA A 146 -23.33 -20.79 6.29
N ARG A 147 -24.62 -20.91 5.96
CA ARG A 147 -25.16 -20.55 4.64
C ARG A 147 -25.01 -19.05 4.34
N SER A 148 -25.27 -18.18 5.32
CA SER A 148 -25.03 -16.74 5.18
C SER A 148 -23.56 -16.45 4.90
N ASN A 149 -22.66 -17.08 5.65
CA ASN A 149 -21.21 -16.92 5.44
C ASN A 149 -20.78 -17.38 4.03
N ASN A 150 -21.33 -18.49 3.51
CA ASN A 150 -21.03 -18.94 2.15
C ASN A 150 -21.43 -17.91 1.08
N VAL A 151 -22.57 -17.24 1.24
CA VAL A 151 -23.00 -16.18 0.33
C VAL A 151 -22.00 -15.02 0.33
N GLU A 152 -21.49 -14.64 1.51
CA GLU A 152 -20.45 -13.61 1.63
C GLU A 152 -19.13 -14.02 0.95
N LEU A 153 -18.74 -15.29 1.04
CA LEU A 153 -17.55 -15.82 0.34
C LEU A 153 -17.67 -15.71 -1.18
N HIS A 154 -18.82 -16.09 -1.73
CA HIS A 154 -19.08 -15.95 -3.17
C HIS A 154 -19.04 -14.49 -3.61
N LYS A 155 -19.66 -13.60 -2.82
CA LYS A 155 -19.64 -12.16 -3.08
C LYS A 155 -18.22 -11.60 -3.07
N ALA A 156 -17.39 -11.97 -2.08
CA ALA A 156 -16.02 -11.51 -1.97
C ALA A 156 -15.18 -11.90 -3.21
N ILE A 157 -15.35 -13.12 -3.72
CA ILE A 157 -14.66 -13.55 -4.96
C ILE A 157 -15.19 -12.80 -6.18
N ALA A 158 -16.51 -12.60 -6.28
CA ALA A 158 -17.10 -11.85 -7.40
C ALA A 158 -16.59 -10.39 -7.44
N ASP A 159 -16.53 -9.72 -6.29
CA ASP A 159 -16.04 -8.34 -6.17
C ASP A 159 -14.56 -8.20 -6.59
N HIS A 160 -13.77 -9.26 -6.47
CA HIS A 160 -12.35 -9.29 -6.84
C HIS A 160 -12.03 -10.03 -8.15
N ALA A 161 -13.03 -10.53 -8.87
CA ALA A 161 -12.85 -11.38 -10.06
C ALA A 161 -12.00 -10.72 -11.15
N THR A 162 -12.22 -9.43 -11.42
CA THR A 162 -11.44 -8.67 -12.41
C THR A 162 -9.97 -8.58 -12.03
N ASN A 163 -9.67 -8.32 -10.76
CA ASN A 163 -8.30 -8.20 -10.27
C ASN A 163 -7.57 -9.55 -10.26
N LEU A 164 -8.29 -10.62 -9.89
CA LEU A 164 -7.76 -11.98 -9.96
C LEU A 164 -7.45 -12.38 -11.40
N HIS A 165 -8.33 -12.06 -12.35
CA HIS A 165 -8.05 -12.30 -13.76
C HIS A 165 -6.83 -11.52 -14.26
N LEU A 166 -6.67 -10.25 -13.86
CA LEU A 166 -5.47 -9.47 -14.18
C LEU A 166 -4.20 -10.13 -13.61
N LEU A 167 -4.24 -10.62 -12.38
CA LEU A 167 -3.12 -11.33 -11.76
C LEU A 167 -2.80 -12.68 -12.41
N SER A 168 -3.75 -13.30 -13.11
CA SER A 168 -3.51 -14.53 -13.86
C SER A 168 -2.89 -14.29 -15.25
N LEU A 169 -2.75 -13.03 -15.69
CA LEU A 169 -2.11 -12.73 -16.97
C LEU A 169 -0.59 -12.95 -16.93
N PRO A 170 0.05 -13.26 -18.08
CA PRO A 170 1.49 -13.25 -18.19
C PRO A 170 2.06 -11.91 -17.72
N LEU A 171 3.21 -11.96 -17.03
CA LEU A 171 3.81 -10.77 -16.39
C LEU A 171 3.97 -9.58 -17.35
N ALA A 172 4.31 -9.84 -18.62
CA ALA A 172 4.41 -8.81 -19.65
C ALA A 172 3.08 -8.07 -19.87
N GLU A 173 1.97 -8.81 -19.96
CA GLU A 173 0.63 -8.24 -20.15
C GLU A 173 0.12 -7.53 -18.89
N LEU A 174 0.34 -8.14 -17.71
CA LEU A 174 0.02 -7.51 -16.42
C LEU A 174 0.74 -6.16 -16.28
N SER A 175 2.04 -6.14 -16.57
CA SER A 175 2.82 -4.91 -16.53
C SER A 175 2.24 -3.87 -17.47
N GLY A 176 1.94 -4.24 -18.73
CA GLY A 176 1.32 -3.35 -19.70
C GLY A 176 0.02 -2.71 -19.20
N LYS A 177 -0.87 -3.49 -18.58
CA LYS A 177 -2.15 -2.99 -18.07
C LYS A 177 -2.04 -2.07 -16.86
N LEU A 178 -1.03 -2.26 -16.01
CA LEU A 178 -0.72 -1.36 -14.89
C LEU A 178 -0.12 -0.02 -15.36
N ILE A 179 0.36 0.03 -16.60
CA ILE A 179 1.04 1.17 -17.21
C ILE A 179 0.09 2.03 -18.05
N THR A 180 -0.89 1.41 -18.74
CA THR A 180 -1.69 2.09 -19.79
C THR A 180 -2.82 2.98 -19.30
N ASN A 181 -3.20 2.92 -18.02
CA ASN A 181 -4.43 3.57 -17.53
C ASN A 181 -4.26 5.08 -17.23
N THR A 182 -3.10 5.67 -17.55
CA THR A 182 -2.82 7.10 -17.36
C THR A 182 -2.78 7.82 -18.72
N THR A 183 -3.92 7.92 -19.40
CA THR A 183 -4.25 8.86 -20.51
C THR A 183 -3.16 9.25 -21.53
N ASN A 184 -2.21 8.37 -21.83
CA ASN A 184 -1.36 8.41 -23.02
C ASN A 184 -0.81 7.00 -23.29
N PRO A 185 -0.97 6.46 -24.50
CA PRO A 185 -0.50 5.11 -24.83
C PRO A 185 1.02 5.15 -25.02
N GLY A 186 1.78 4.75 -24.00
CA GLY A 186 3.22 4.53 -24.12
C GLY A 186 4.00 4.71 -22.82
N ASN A 187 4.41 3.56 -22.25
CA ASN A 187 5.58 3.33 -21.40
C ASN A 187 5.38 3.41 -19.87
N SER A 188 5.99 2.43 -19.18
CA SER A 188 6.15 2.31 -17.72
C SER A 188 7.04 3.40 -17.10
N HIS A 189 7.20 4.47 -17.84
CA HIS A 189 8.28 5.42 -17.77
C HIS A 189 7.66 6.79 -17.48
N LEU A 190 6.49 6.87 -16.85
CA LEU A 190 5.76 8.12 -16.69
C LEU A 190 6.56 9.18 -15.91
N PHE A 191 7.32 8.76 -14.89
CA PHE A 191 8.22 9.65 -14.19
C PHE A 191 9.41 10.09 -15.09
N ILE A 192 10.08 9.15 -15.74
CA ILE A 192 11.28 9.43 -16.54
C ILE A 192 10.94 10.15 -17.87
N VAL A 193 9.80 9.84 -18.50
CA VAL A 193 9.28 10.50 -19.70
C VAL A 193 8.80 11.91 -19.35
N LEU A 194 8.03 12.11 -18.28
CA LEU A 194 7.55 13.46 -17.98
C LEU A 194 8.68 14.40 -17.54
N SER A 195 9.71 13.90 -16.84
CA SER A 195 10.87 14.73 -16.47
C SER A 195 11.94 14.85 -17.57
N ARG A 196 12.13 13.86 -18.48
CA ARG A 196 13.16 13.93 -19.55
C ARG A 196 12.62 14.27 -20.94
N SER A 197 11.33 14.14 -21.20
CA SER A 197 10.73 14.34 -22.53
C SER A 197 9.92 15.64 -22.64
N THR A 198 9.56 16.27 -21.52
CA THR A 198 8.93 17.60 -21.55
C THR A 198 9.99 18.70 -21.58
N LYS A 199 9.65 19.81 -22.23
CA LYS A 199 10.53 20.99 -22.31
C LYS A 199 10.80 21.54 -20.90
N GLU A 200 9.78 21.55 -20.06
CA GLU A 200 9.78 22.07 -18.69
C GLU A 200 10.63 21.19 -17.77
N GLY A 201 10.50 19.86 -17.87
CA GLY A 201 11.33 18.92 -17.11
C GLY A 201 12.82 19.00 -17.50
N MET A 202 13.12 19.10 -18.80
CA MET A 202 14.49 19.30 -19.28
C MET A 202 15.08 20.65 -18.82
N ALA A 203 14.29 21.72 -18.85
CA ALA A 203 14.72 23.04 -18.39
C ALA A 203 15.04 23.01 -16.88
N LEU A 204 14.17 22.42 -16.07
CA LEU A 204 14.38 22.25 -14.63
C LEU A 204 15.63 21.42 -14.34
N ARG A 205 15.81 20.29 -15.04
CA ARG A 205 16.99 19.42 -14.93
C ARG A 205 18.29 20.18 -15.23
N HIS A 206 18.32 20.88 -16.37
CA HIS A 206 19.49 21.64 -16.80
C HIS A 206 19.89 22.73 -15.78
N VAL A 207 18.92 23.41 -15.17
CA VAL A 207 19.19 24.45 -14.17
C VAL A 207 19.66 23.84 -12.84
N LEU A 208 19.15 22.66 -12.48
CA LEU A 208 19.64 21.89 -11.34
C LEU A 208 21.08 21.41 -11.54
N ASP A 209 21.43 20.95 -12.74
CA ASP A 209 22.79 20.56 -13.08
C ASP A 209 23.75 21.77 -13.01
N LYS A 210 23.34 22.94 -13.52
CA LYS A 210 24.09 24.19 -13.34
C LYS A 210 24.21 24.60 -11.87
N THR A 211 23.19 24.35 -11.07
CA THR A 211 23.23 24.61 -9.62
C THR A 211 24.27 23.72 -8.96
N ARG A 212 24.32 22.42 -9.28
CA ARG A 212 25.33 21.47 -8.80
C ARG A 212 26.73 21.84 -9.30
N GLU A 213 26.88 22.20 -10.57
CA GLU A 213 28.15 22.63 -11.15
C GLU A 213 28.70 23.87 -10.42
N MET A 214 27.86 24.89 -10.22
CA MET A 214 28.22 26.09 -9.47
C MET A 214 28.67 25.75 -8.03
N GLN A 215 28.04 24.76 -7.39
CA GLN A 215 28.43 24.29 -6.05
C GLN A 215 29.82 23.65 -6.06
N THR A 216 30.05 22.72 -6.98
CA THR A 216 31.34 22.02 -7.12
C THR A 216 32.46 23.01 -7.41
N GLN A 217 32.25 23.93 -8.36
CA GLN A 217 33.21 24.99 -8.69
C GLN A 217 33.55 25.84 -7.46
N ARG A 218 32.54 26.25 -6.68
CA ARG A 218 32.76 27.04 -5.46
C ARG A 218 33.57 26.28 -4.43
N SER A 219 33.26 25.01 -4.20
CA SER A 219 33.99 24.18 -3.25
C SER A 219 35.46 24.08 -3.62
N VAL A 220 35.76 23.84 -4.89
CA VAL A 220 37.14 23.77 -5.42
C VAL A 220 37.85 25.11 -5.29
N LEU A 221 37.20 26.23 -5.65
CA LEU A 221 37.79 27.57 -5.54
C LEU A 221 38.11 27.95 -4.08
N VAL A 222 37.20 27.66 -3.16
CA VAL A 222 37.40 27.92 -1.72
C VAL A 222 38.50 27.03 -1.16
N GLN A 223 38.50 25.74 -1.50
CA GLN A 223 39.55 24.82 -1.07
C GLN A 223 40.93 25.30 -1.56
N ARG A 224 41.04 25.67 -2.84
CA ARG A 224 42.28 26.18 -3.41
C ARG A 224 42.73 27.47 -2.75
N LEU A 225 41.81 28.40 -2.46
CA LEU A 225 42.13 29.61 -1.71
C LEU A 225 42.68 29.28 -0.31
N CYS A 226 42.07 28.32 0.40
CA CYS A 226 42.57 27.89 1.70
C CYS A 226 43.96 27.25 1.60
N GLU A 227 44.20 26.41 0.59
CA GLU A 227 45.51 25.79 0.36
C GLU A 227 46.59 26.83 0.03
N GLU A 228 46.30 27.77 -0.88
CA GLU A 228 47.24 28.85 -1.24
C GLU A 228 47.52 29.78 -0.06
N MET A 229 46.50 30.14 0.74
CA MET A 229 46.70 30.96 1.95
C MET A 229 47.49 30.25 3.03
N ASN A 230 47.31 28.94 3.21
CA ASN A 230 48.06 28.15 4.18
C ASN A 230 49.52 27.95 3.75
N ALA A 231 49.76 27.83 2.45
CA ALA A 231 51.10 27.72 1.88
C ALA A 231 51.86 29.05 1.89
N ASP A 232 51.16 30.20 1.87
CA ASP A 232 51.78 31.52 1.85
C ASP A 232 52.32 31.94 3.24
N ASN A 233 53.49 31.40 3.59
CA ASN A 233 54.17 31.69 4.84
C ASN A 233 54.92 33.03 4.78
N VAL A 234 54.26 34.08 5.29
CA VAL A 234 54.82 35.43 5.37
C VAL A 234 55.86 35.62 6.48
N THR A 235 55.98 34.70 7.45
CA THR A 235 56.86 34.86 8.62
C THR A 235 58.32 35.07 8.24
N LYS A 236 58.83 34.35 7.23
CA LYS A 236 60.22 34.52 6.75
C LYS A 236 60.45 35.88 6.10
N LYS A 237 59.46 36.43 5.40
CA LYS A 237 59.54 37.75 4.75
C LYS A 237 59.50 38.88 5.80
N LEU A 238 58.62 38.75 6.80
CA LEU A 238 58.50 39.70 7.89
C LEU A 238 59.78 39.75 8.75
N LEU A 239 60.39 38.60 9.06
CA LEU A 239 61.66 38.55 9.81
C LEU A 239 62.85 39.16 9.06
N ALA A 240 62.77 39.24 7.72
CA ALA A 240 63.83 39.81 6.89
C ALA A 240 63.70 41.34 6.72
N GLU A 241 62.53 41.92 7.00
CA GLU A 241 62.33 43.37 6.94
C GLU A 241 62.90 44.07 8.19
N ARG A 242 63.65 45.15 7.97
CA ARG A 242 64.17 46.02 9.06
C ARG A 242 63.12 47.03 9.55
N SER A 243 62.02 47.17 8.82
CA SER A 243 60.92 48.09 9.07
C SER A 243 60.01 47.56 10.18
N SER A 244 59.50 48.43 11.06
CA SER A 244 58.43 48.06 11.99
C SER A 244 57.03 48.05 11.35
N ASP A 245 56.85 48.75 10.21
CA ASP A 245 55.62 48.78 9.45
C ASP A 245 55.69 47.79 8.27
N HIS A 246 54.85 46.76 8.32
CA HIS A 246 54.81 45.66 7.36
C HIS A 246 53.58 45.72 6.45
N LYS A 247 52.83 46.84 6.44
CA LYS A 247 51.60 46.99 5.65
C LYS A 247 51.80 46.71 4.16
N ILE A 248 52.88 47.21 3.59
CA ILE A 248 53.18 47.04 2.15
C ILE A 248 53.36 45.55 1.84
N THR A 249 54.08 44.82 2.69
CA THR A 249 54.28 43.38 2.58
C THR A 249 52.96 42.63 2.69
N TYR A 250 52.11 42.94 3.68
CA TYR A 250 50.79 42.31 3.77
C TYR A 250 49.92 42.54 2.53
N ILE A 251 49.90 43.77 2.00
CA ILE A 251 49.13 44.10 0.78
C ILE A 251 49.66 43.30 -0.41
N ALA A 252 50.99 43.22 -0.59
CA ALA A 252 51.61 42.50 -1.70
C ALA A 252 51.34 40.99 -1.63
N GLU A 253 51.38 40.40 -0.43
CA GLU A 253 51.12 38.97 -0.23
C GLU A 253 49.63 38.65 -0.46
N LEU A 254 48.71 39.46 0.08
CA LEU A 254 47.27 39.31 -0.14
C LEU A 254 46.87 39.47 -1.61
N LYS A 255 47.57 40.33 -2.36
CA LYS A 255 47.31 40.57 -3.78
C LYS A 255 47.50 39.33 -4.65
N LYS A 256 48.33 38.35 -4.21
CA LYS A 256 48.51 37.09 -4.95
C LYS A 256 47.22 36.29 -5.07
N HIS A 257 46.31 36.42 -4.10
CA HIS A 257 45.05 35.68 -4.08
C HIS A 257 43.88 36.42 -4.75
N GLU A 258 44.12 37.63 -5.28
CA GLU A 258 43.08 38.49 -5.86
C GLU A 258 42.37 37.83 -7.06
N GLU A 259 43.09 37.02 -7.84
CA GLU A 259 42.52 36.29 -8.97
C GLU A 259 41.53 35.21 -8.54
N LEU A 260 41.86 34.40 -7.52
CA LEU A 260 40.94 33.41 -6.96
C LEU A 260 39.71 34.08 -6.33
N ILE A 261 39.89 35.21 -5.64
CA ILE A 261 38.79 35.98 -5.07
C ILE A 261 37.84 36.44 -6.20
N LYS A 262 38.36 36.94 -7.33
CA LYS A 262 37.55 37.30 -8.50
C LYS A 262 36.71 36.13 -9.03
N TYR A 263 37.28 34.93 -9.10
CA TYR A 263 36.52 33.73 -9.52
C TYR A 263 35.44 33.34 -8.51
N ILE A 264 35.70 33.46 -7.20
CA ILE A 264 34.71 33.21 -6.16
C ILE A 264 33.57 34.23 -6.24
N ASP A 265 33.87 35.51 -6.42
CA ASP A 265 32.88 36.58 -6.55
C ASP A 265 32.03 36.41 -7.82
N ALA A 266 32.63 36.00 -8.93
CA ALA A 266 31.91 35.67 -10.16
C ALA A 266 30.94 34.50 -9.94
N ASN A 267 31.37 33.44 -9.24
CA ASN A 267 30.51 32.31 -8.89
C ASN A 267 29.36 32.71 -7.94
N LEU A 268 29.62 33.57 -6.95
CA LEU A 268 28.60 34.10 -6.04
C LEU A 268 27.59 35.00 -6.78
N THR A 269 28.05 35.81 -7.73
CA THR A 269 27.19 36.67 -8.55
C THR A 269 26.30 35.83 -9.48
N ALA A 270 26.84 34.76 -10.07
CA ALA A 270 26.09 33.83 -10.91
C ALA A 270 24.97 33.11 -10.14
N GLN A 271 25.14 32.87 -8.84
CA GLN A 271 24.14 32.20 -7.99
C GLN A 271 22.77 32.90 -8.03
N ALA A 272 22.73 34.23 -7.94
CA ALA A 272 21.46 34.96 -7.93
C ALA A 272 20.66 34.70 -9.21
N LYS A 273 21.35 34.69 -10.36
CA LYS A 273 20.75 34.38 -11.66
C LYS A 273 20.30 32.93 -11.76
N ILE A 274 21.14 31.98 -11.31
CA ILE A 274 20.81 30.54 -11.35
C ILE A 274 19.58 30.23 -10.48
N LEU A 275 19.52 30.77 -9.25
CA LEU A 275 18.38 30.54 -8.35
C LEU A 275 17.08 31.19 -8.85
N SER A 276 17.16 32.36 -9.49
CA SER A 276 16.00 32.97 -10.14
C SER A 276 15.43 32.07 -11.23
N VAL A 277 16.29 31.59 -12.14
CA VAL A 277 15.88 30.70 -13.23
C VAL A 277 15.39 29.35 -12.68
N LEU A 278 15.98 28.86 -11.58
CA LEU A 278 15.52 27.63 -10.94
C LEU A 278 14.10 27.78 -10.38
N THR A 279 13.79 28.94 -9.80
CA THR A 279 12.46 29.23 -9.24
C THR A 279 11.41 29.24 -10.33
N GLU A 280 11.70 29.88 -11.46
CA GLU A 280 10.83 29.94 -12.63
C GLU A 280 10.62 28.55 -13.25
N ALA A 281 11.70 27.82 -13.52
CA ALA A 281 11.61 26.46 -14.05
C ALA A 281 10.85 25.51 -13.11
N ASN A 282 11.00 25.68 -11.79
CA ASN A 282 10.25 24.89 -10.81
C ASN A 282 8.76 25.25 -10.77
N ALA A 283 8.40 26.52 -10.96
CA ALA A 283 7.02 26.95 -11.07
C ALA A 283 6.35 26.39 -12.33
N ASP A 284 7.04 26.44 -13.47
CA ASP A 284 6.56 25.89 -14.74
C ASP A 284 6.38 24.36 -14.66
N PHE A 285 7.24 23.67 -13.91
CA PHE A 285 7.15 22.22 -13.72
C PHE A 285 6.06 21.78 -12.70
N SER A 286 5.44 22.73 -11.97
CA SER A 286 4.56 22.41 -10.85
C SER A 286 3.34 21.56 -11.24
N GLU A 287 2.77 21.77 -12.42
CA GLU A 287 1.61 21.01 -12.88
C GLU A 287 1.98 19.58 -13.27
N TYR A 288 3.10 19.39 -13.96
CA TYR A 288 3.66 18.07 -14.24
C TYR A 288 3.98 17.31 -12.96
N ARG A 289 4.52 17.99 -11.93
CA ARG A 289 4.77 17.39 -10.61
C ARG A 289 3.49 16.81 -10.00
N LYS A 290 2.35 17.51 -10.12
CA LYS A 290 1.05 17.01 -9.64
C LYS A 290 0.61 15.78 -10.43
N GLN A 291 0.70 15.82 -11.76
CA GLN A 291 0.31 14.71 -12.62
C GLN A 291 1.14 13.44 -12.35
N ILE A 292 2.46 13.61 -12.20
CA ILE A 292 3.38 12.52 -11.83
C ILE A 292 2.97 11.91 -10.49
N LYS A 293 2.73 12.74 -9.47
CA LYS A 293 2.32 12.26 -8.15
C LYS A 293 0.96 11.55 -8.19
N ALA A 294 -0.02 12.10 -8.91
CA ALA A 294 -1.34 11.50 -9.05
C ALA A 294 -1.25 10.13 -9.73
N ALA A 295 -0.42 10.01 -10.77
CA ALA A 295 -0.23 8.75 -11.46
C ALA A 295 0.57 7.72 -10.65
N ALA A 296 1.60 8.16 -9.91
CA ALA A 296 2.32 7.29 -8.97
C ALA A 296 1.39 6.74 -7.88
N ASN A 297 0.52 7.59 -7.32
CA ASN A 297 -0.49 7.18 -6.36
C ASN A 297 -1.49 6.20 -6.99
N SER A 298 -2.01 6.50 -8.19
CA SER A 298 -2.95 5.60 -8.88
C SER A 298 -2.32 4.24 -9.19
N ARG A 299 -1.05 4.20 -9.61
CA ARG A 299 -0.31 2.94 -9.79
C ARG A 299 -0.19 2.18 -8.47
N SER A 300 0.16 2.87 -7.38
CA SER A 300 0.26 2.27 -6.05
C SER A 300 -1.08 1.67 -5.60
N GLU A 301 -2.18 2.41 -5.76
CA GLU A 301 -3.55 1.96 -5.46
C GLU A 301 -3.92 0.72 -6.28
N GLN A 302 -3.64 0.71 -7.60
CA GLN A 302 -3.89 -0.44 -8.45
C GLN A 302 -3.10 -1.67 -7.99
N ILE A 303 -1.82 -1.51 -7.68
CA ILE A 303 -0.97 -2.60 -7.17
C ILE A 303 -1.53 -3.15 -5.86
N MET A 304 -1.91 -2.27 -4.92
CA MET A 304 -2.49 -2.67 -3.64
C MET A 304 -3.84 -3.38 -3.81
N ALA A 305 -4.66 -2.95 -4.77
CA ALA A 305 -5.93 -3.61 -5.09
C ALA A 305 -5.74 -5.02 -5.65
N LEU A 306 -4.68 -5.25 -6.43
CA LEU A 306 -4.30 -6.59 -6.90
C LEU A 306 -3.80 -7.47 -5.75
N VAL A 307 -2.89 -6.97 -4.91
CA VAL A 307 -2.39 -7.71 -3.73
C VAL A 307 -3.56 -8.11 -2.82
N THR A 308 -4.45 -7.16 -2.51
CA THR A 308 -5.64 -7.42 -1.70
C THR A 308 -6.54 -8.48 -2.32
N ALA A 309 -6.76 -8.45 -3.64
CA ALA A 309 -7.58 -9.45 -4.32
C ALA A 309 -7.03 -10.87 -4.13
N PHE A 310 -5.70 -11.04 -4.21
CA PHE A 310 -5.08 -12.33 -3.95
C PHE A 310 -5.18 -12.75 -2.48
N ASP A 311 -5.01 -11.83 -1.53
CA ASP A 311 -5.17 -12.15 -0.11
C ASP A 311 -6.60 -12.61 0.20
N VAL A 312 -7.61 -11.96 -0.39
CA VAL A 312 -9.02 -12.40 -0.31
C VAL A 312 -9.19 -13.78 -0.95
N TYR A 313 -8.61 -14.02 -2.12
CA TYR A 313 -8.62 -15.35 -2.75
C TYR A 313 -8.09 -16.44 -1.80
N ASN A 314 -6.94 -16.22 -1.17
CA ASN A 314 -6.36 -17.17 -0.22
C ASN A 314 -7.25 -17.40 1.01
N ASP A 315 -7.83 -16.33 1.56
CA ASP A 315 -8.75 -16.42 2.69
C ASP A 315 -10.00 -17.24 2.32
N VAL A 316 -10.59 -16.98 1.14
CA VAL A 316 -11.75 -17.74 0.66
C VAL A 316 -11.39 -19.20 0.38
N CYS A 317 -10.21 -19.50 -0.16
CA CYS A 317 -9.71 -20.87 -0.30
C CYS A 317 -9.71 -21.62 1.04
N ASN A 318 -9.15 -21.00 2.08
CA ASN A 318 -9.11 -21.59 3.42
C ASN A 318 -10.52 -21.77 3.99
N LYS A 319 -11.37 -20.74 3.90
CA LYS A 319 -12.74 -20.78 4.40
C LYS A 319 -13.62 -21.78 3.65
N ALA A 320 -13.40 -21.99 2.35
CA ALA A 320 -14.10 -23.02 1.58
C ALA A 320 -13.76 -24.43 2.10
N VAL A 321 -12.49 -24.69 2.42
CA VAL A 321 -12.07 -25.96 3.04
C VAL A 321 -12.70 -26.15 4.42
N GLU A 322 -12.73 -25.09 5.23
CA GLU A 322 -13.40 -25.11 6.54
C GLU A 322 -14.91 -25.34 6.41
N GLY A 323 -15.55 -24.72 5.43
CA GLY A 323 -16.97 -24.91 5.10
C GLY A 323 -17.27 -26.36 4.77
N LYS A 324 -16.47 -27.00 3.90
CA LYS A 324 -16.62 -28.44 3.61
C LYS A 324 -16.54 -29.28 4.88
N ARG A 325 -15.51 -29.05 5.71
CA ARG A 325 -15.33 -29.79 6.97
C ARG A 325 -16.48 -29.55 7.94
N PHE A 326 -17.04 -28.35 7.98
CA PHE A 326 -18.22 -28.03 8.78
C PHE A 326 -19.42 -28.84 8.30
N TYR A 327 -19.74 -28.81 7.00
CA TYR A 327 -20.90 -29.52 6.47
C TYR A 327 -20.76 -31.03 6.58
N THR A 328 -19.57 -31.62 6.42
CA THR A 328 -19.35 -33.05 6.68
C THR A 328 -19.76 -33.40 8.11
N LYS A 329 -19.27 -32.63 9.10
CA LYS A 329 -19.61 -32.86 10.52
C LYS A 329 -21.08 -32.58 10.84
N LEU A 330 -21.70 -31.62 10.16
CA LEU A 330 -23.12 -31.30 10.30
C LEU A 330 -23.96 -32.48 9.81
N LEU A 331 -23.68 -32.98 8.60
CA LEU A 331 -24.38 -34.12 8.01
C LEU A 331 -24.22 -35.39 8.86
N ASP A 332 -23.02 -35.66 9.40
CA ASP A 332 -22.81 -36.77 10.34
C ASP A 332 -23.70 -36.67 11.60
N ARG A 333 -23.97 -35.45 12.08
CA ARG A 333 -24.86 -35.22 13.23
C ARG A 333 -26.32 -35.35 12.83
N VAL A 334 -26.70 -34.83 11.66
CA VAL A 334 -28.03 -34.99 11.07
C VAL A 334 -28.37 -36.47 10.91
N ASP A 335 -27.41 -37.30 10.48
CA ASP A 335 -27.62 -38.76 10.35
C ASP A 335 -27.88 -39.43 11.70
N LYS A 336 -27.16 -39.02 12.75
CA LYS A 336 -27.42 -39.48 14.12
C LYS A 336 -28.79 -39.04 14.63
N MET A 337 -29.19 -37.81 14.34
CA MET A 337 -30.53 -37.31 14.69
C MET A 337 -31.62 -38.05 13.91
N SER A 338 -31.38 -38.40 12.65
CA SER A 338 -32.29 -39.22 11.84
C SER A 338 -32.55 -40.58 12.47
N GLN A 339 -31.51 -41.23 13.00
CA GLN A 339 -31.65 -42.49 13.74
C GLN A 339 -32.44 -42.29 15.04
N ALA A 340 -32.20 -41.19 15.77
CA ALA A 340 -32.93 -40.88 17.00
C ALA A 340 -34.43 -40.62 16.73
N VAL A 341 -34.75 -39.82 15.70
CA VAL A 341 -36.14 -39.58 15.26
C VAL A 341 -36.79 -40.90 14.83
N GLY A 342 -36.10 -41.76 14.08
CA GLY A 342 -36.60 -43.09 13.72
C GLY A 342 -36.88 -43.99 14.93
N GLY A 343 -36.07 -43.89 15.98
CA GLY A 343 -36.32 -44.57 17.26
C GLY A 343 -37.60 -44.08 17.94
N ILE A 344 -37.81 -42.76 17.97
CA ILE A 344 -39.03 -42.13 18.52
C ILE A 344 -40.27 -42.54 17.70
N GLU A 345 -40.20 -42.47 16.37
CA GLU A 345 -41.28 -42.91 15.46
C GLU A 345 -41.66 -44.38 15.72
N THR A 346 -40.67 -45.26 15.89
CA THR A 346 -40.92 -46.69 16.16
C THR A 346 -41.50 -46.93 17.55
N ALA A 347 -41.08 -46.16 18.56
CA ALA A 347 -41.62 -46.24 19.91
C ALA A 347 -43.07 -45.70 20.00
N CYS A 348 -43.47 -44.81 19.10
CA CYS A 348 -44.82 -44.27 19.01
C CYS A 348 -45.75 -45.10 18.12
N ASN A 349 -45.24 -45.94 17.22
CA ASN A 349 -46.06 -46.77 16.34
C ASN A 349 -46.31 -48.20 16.87
N ASN A 350 -45.66 -48.59 17.97
CA ASN A 350 -45.90 -49.84 18.71
C ASN A 350 -46.65 -49.51 20.01
#